data_AF-A0A0E3ZTA5-F1
#
_entry.id   AF-A0A0E3ZTA5-F1
#
_cell.length_a   1.000
_cell.length_b   1.000
_cell.length_c   1.000
_cell.angle_alpha   90.00
_cell.angle_beta   90.00
_cell.angle_gamma   90.00
#
_symmetry.space_group_name_H-M   'P 1'
#
loop_
_entity.id
_entity.type
_entity.pdbx_description
1 polymer ?
#
loop_
_entity_poly.entity_id
_entity_poly.type
_entity_poly.pdbx_seq_one_letter_code
_entity_poly.pdbx_strand_id
1 'polypeptide(L)'
;MEQILLHLQSYFHFRGAVLRSLSFQHLSKSEFTRITGLNGNSKYRRRTNPDLWKPAEIYRLARELGLWDGSTKRLDRLAALLNELSDPDKKVIFKACTLTEAKLQVRLLNSDSWQPQELEKLNAWCRQHLASGFKGVHLEIVKANAAPSMQEPSLRQP
;
A
#
# COMPACT_ATOMS: atom_id res chain seq x y z
N MET A 1 11.10 4.86 -4.74
CA MET A 1 10.63 4.45 -3.38
C MET A 1 10.17 5.62 -2.51
N GLU A 2 10.93 6.71 -2.39
CA GLU A 2 10.54 7.87 -1.57
C GLU A 2 9.17 8.47 -1.95
N GLN A 3 8.90 8.62 -3.26
CA GLN A 3 7.62 9.12 -3.75
C GLN A 3 6.44 8.21 -3.34
N ILE A 4 6.62 6.89 -3.36
CA ILE A 4 5.61 5.92 -2.91
C ILE A 4 5.29 6.16 -1.43
N LEU A 5 6.33 6.31 -0.59
CA LEU A 5 6.14 6.59 0.83
C LEU A 5 5.43 7.94 1.05
N LEU A 6 5.79 8.98 0.31
CA LEU A 6 5.15 10.29 0.40
C LEU A 6 3.65 10.21 0.10
N HIS A 7 3.26 9.50 -0.97
CA HIS A 7 1.86 9.29 -1.31
C HIS A 7 1.10 8.53 -0.21
N LEU A 8 1.71 7.48 0.34
CA LEU A 8 1.13 6.71 1.44
C LEU A 8 0.96 7.57 2.70
N GLN A 9 1.99 8.32 3.10
CA GLN A 9 1.94 9.19 4.28
C GLN A 9 0.89 10.29 4.11
N SER A 10 0.82 10.92 2.93
CA SER A 10 -0.22 11.91 2.61
C SER A 10 -1.62 11.31 2.78
N TYR A 11 -1.84 10.10 2.26
CA TYR A 11 -3.11 9.39 2.44
C TYR A 11 -3.41 9.07 3.91
N PHE A 12 -2.45 8.54 4.67
CA PHE A 12 -2.67 8.19 6.08
C PHE A 12 -2.92 9.41 6.97
N HIS A 13 -2.25 10.52 6.72
CA HIS A 13 -2.54 11.78 7.41
C HIS A 13 -3.95 12.29 7.09
N PHE A 14 -4.34 12.23 5.82
CA PHE A 14 -5.69 12.58 5.39
C PHE A 14 -6.76 11.68 6.01
N ARG A 15 -6.58 10.36 5.98
CA ARG A 15 -7.44 9.39 6.67
C ARG A 15 -7.60 9.74 8.14
N GLY A 16 -6.49 9.98 8.83
CA GLY A 16 -6.49 10.36 10.23
C GLY A 16 -7.27 11.66 10.49
N ALA A 17 -7.10 12.68 9.64
CA ALA A 17 -7.83 13.93 9.75
C ALA A 17 -9.35 13.71 9.60
N VAL A 18 -9.78 13.02 8.54
CA VAL A 18 -11.19 12.71 8.26
C VAL A 18 -11.83 11.94 9.42
N LEU A 19 -11.15 10.91 9.93
CA LEU A 19 -11.69 10.09 11.02
C LEU A 19 -11.74 10.83 12.36
N ARG A 20 -10.82 11.77 12.63
CA ARG A 20 -10.86 12.63 13.82
C ARG A 20 -11.97 13.67 13.75
N SER A 21 -12.27 14.19 12.57
CA SER A 21 -13.39 15.11 12.36
C SER A 21 -14.75 14.42 12.51
N LEU A 22 -14.81 13.09 12.37
CA LEU A 22 -16.02 12.35 12.66
C LEU A 22 -16.24 12.30 14.18
N SER A 23 -17.23 13.04 14.67
CA SER A 23 -17.61 13.03 16.09
C SER A 23 -18.36 11.74 16.46
N PHE A 24 -17.64 10.60 16.48
CA PHE A 24 -18.22 9.27 16.72
C PHE A 24 -19.03 9.18 18.02
N GLN A 25 -18.72 9.99 19.03
CA GLN A 25 -19.44 9.97 20.30
C GLN A 25 -20.87 10.52 20.15
N HIS A 26 -21.06 11.56 19.35
CA HIS A 26 -22.34 12.25 19.18
C HIS A 26 -23.14 11.78 17.97
N LEU A 27 -22.52 11.03 17.05
CA LEU A 27 -23.20 10.52 15.86
C LEU A 27 -24.19 9.39 16.20
N SER A 28 -25.48 9.50 15.88
CA SER A 28 -26.39 8.36 15.99
C SER A 28 -26.06 7.24 14.97
N LYS A 29 -26.62 6.04 15.14
CA LYS A 29 -26.45 4.94 14.15
C LYS A 29 -27.08 5.28 12.80
N SER A 30 -28.20 6.01 12.81
CA SER A 30 -28.88 6.46 11.59
C SER A 30 -28.05 7.52 10.87
N GLU A 31 -27.51 8.51 11.59
CA GLU A 31 -26.60 9.51 11.00
C GLU A 31 -25.32 8.87 10.47
N PHE A 32 -24.74 7.90 11.19
CA PHE A 32 -23.61 7.12 10.68
C PHE A 32 -23.95 6.45 9.35
N THR A 33 -25.10 5.78 9.28
CA THR A 33 -25.56 5.11 8.05
C THR A 33 -25.77 6.13 6.94
N ARG A 34 -26.39 7.28 7.23
CA ARG A 34 -26.64 8.34 6.26
C ARG A 34 -25.36 8.90 5.64
N ILE A 35 -24.36 9.19 6.47
CA ILE A 35 -23.09 9.82 6.04
C ILE A 35 -22.19 8.79 5.32
N THR A 36 -22.12 7.56 5.84
CA THR A 36 -21.15 6.57 5.34
C THR A 36 -21.72 5.64 4.26
N GLY A 37 -23.03 5.43 4.26
CA GLY A 37 -23.70 4.35 3.53
C GLY A 37 -23.43 2.95 4.10
N LEU A 38 -22.84 2.85 5.31
CA LEU A 38 -22.50 1.60 5.96
C LEU A 38 -23.52 1.22 7.03
N ASN A 39 -23.57 -0.07 7.38
CA ASN A 39 -24.41 -0.55 8.48
C ASN A 39 -24.05 0.17 9.80
N GLY A 40 -25.03 0.83 10.42
CA GLY A 40 -24.88 1.54 11.71
C GLY A 40 -24.31 0.69 12.86
N ASN A 41 -24.49 -0.63 12.84
CA ASN A 41 -23.88 -1.52 13.83
C ASN A 41 -22.35 -1.62 13.69
N SER A 42 -21.81 -1.30 12.52
CA SER A 42 -20.35 -1.28 12.31
C SER A 42 -19.65 -0.07 12.92
N LYS A 43 -20.40 0.96 13.34
CA LYS A 43 -19.90 2.21 13.92
C LYS A 43 -18.90 1.97 15.06
N TYR A 44 -19.29 1.21 16.08
CA TYR A 44 -18.45 1.02 17.28
C TYR A 44 -17.15 0.28 16.98
N ARG A 45 -17.23 -0.76 16.15
CA ARG A 45 -16.05 -1.51 15.71
C ARG A 45 -15.09 -0.61 14.90
N ARG A 46 -15.63 0.19 13.99
CA ARG A 46 -14.84 1.10 13.13
C ARG A 46 -14.27 2.31 13.86
N ARG A 47 -14.84 2.69 15.02
CA ARG A 47 -14.29 3.72 15.91
C ARG A 47 -12.93 3.31 16.48
N THR A 48 -12.79 2.05 16.89
CA THR A 48 -11.56 1.52 17.51
C THR A 48 -10.62 0.86 16.51
N ASN A 49 -11.06 0.64 15.27
CA ASN A 49 -10.28 -0.02 14.22
C ASN A 49 -10.26 0.84 12.94
N PRO A 50 -9.35 1.83 12.85
CA PRO A 50 -9.26 2.72 11.69
C PRO A 50 -8.91 1.97 10.40
N ASP A 51 -8.31 0.79 10.49
CA ASP A 51 -7.89 0.00 9.33
C ASP A 51 -9.05 -0.77 8.68
N LEU A 52 -10.25 -0.71 9.25
CA LEU A 52 -11.46 -1.22 8.60
C LEU A 52 -12.01 -0.26 7.54
N TRP A 53 -11.53 0.99 7.51
CA TRP A 53 -11.99 2.00 6.57
C TRP A 53 -11.30 1.86 5.22
N LYS A 54 -12.09 1.53 4.18
CA LYS A 54 -11.62 1.49 2.80
C LYS A 54 -11.31 2.91 2.32
N PRO A 55 -10.32 3.10 1.43
CA PRO A 55 -10.01 4.42 0.86
C PRO A 55 -11.22 5.12 0.25
N ALA A 56 -12.05 4.39 -0.51
CA ALA A 56 -13.28 4.92 -1.09
C ALA A 56 -14.25 5.48 -0.02
N GLU A 57 -14.36 4.81 1.13
CA GLU A 57 -15.19 5.24 2.26
C GLU A 57 -14.63 6.51 2.90
N ILE A 58 -13.29 6.62 3.02
CA ILE A 58 -12.60 7.82 3.53
C ILE A 58 -12.83 9.03 2.62
N TYR A 59 -12.70 8.87 1.30
CA TYR A 59 -12.98 9.99 0.38
C TYR A 59 -14.45 10.41 0.40
N ARG A 60 -15.38 9.45 0.49
CA ARG A 60 -16.81 9.76 0.65
C ARG A 60 -17.07 10.53 1.95
N LEU A 61 -16.52 10.07 3.08
CA LEU A 61 -16.62 10.79 4.35
C LEU A 61 -16.07 12.21 4.24
N ALA A 62 -14.91 12.38 3.61
CA ALA A 62 -14.30 13.70 3.45
C ALA A 62 -15.20 14.67 2.65
N ARG A 63 -15.90 14.17 1.63
CA ARG A 63 -16.91 14.96 0.88
C ARG A 63 -18.04 15.41 1.78
N GLU A 64 -18.66 14.47 2.49
CA GLU A 64 -19.83 14.72 3.33
C GLU A 64 -19.50 15.68 4.48
N LEU A 65 -18.25 15.67 4.95
CA LEU A 65 -17.76 16.55 6.01
C LEU A 65 -17.22 17.89 5.49
N GLY A 66 -17.21 18.13 4.17
CA GLY A 66 -16.63 19.35 3.57
C GLY A 66 -15.12 19.48 3.75
N LEU A 67 -14.42 18.38 4.02
CA LEU A 67 -12.97 18.33 4.25
C LEU A 67 -12.16 18.05 2.99
N TRP A 68 -12.83 17.73 1.88
CA TRP A 68 -12.19 17.54 0.60
C TRP A 68 -12.42 18.75 -0.30
N ASP A 69 -11.32 19.37 -0.69
CA ASP A 69 -11.21 20.48 -1.64
C ASP A 69 -11.44 20.08 -3.11
N GLY A 70 -11.74 18.81 -3.38
CA GLY A 70 -11.91 18.28 -4.75
C GLY A 70 -10.59 18.02 -5.48
N SER A 71 -9.43 18.12 -4.81
CA SER A 71 -8.13 17.75 -5.38
C SER A 71 -8.05 16.26 -5.75
N THR A 72 -7.11 15.91 -6.63
CA THR A 72 -6.80 14.51 -7.02
C THR A 72 -6.66 13.60 -5.78
N LYS A 73 -7.17 12.37 -5.86
CA LYS A 73 -7.09 11.45 -4.72
C LYS A 73 -5.63 11.14 -4.47
N ARG A 74 -5.26 11.09 -3.19
CA ARG A 74 -3.87 10.91 -2.74
C ARG A 74 -3.25 9.59 -3.21
N LEU A 75 -4.10 8.61 -3.54
CA LEU A 75 -3.71 7.27 -4.01
C LEU A 75 -3.71 7.11 -5.54
N ASP A 76 -4.14 8.11 -6.32
CA ASP A 76 -4.29 7.98 -7.78
C ASP A 76 -2.99 7.58 -8.48
N ARG A 77 -1.86 8.11 -8.00
CA ARG A 77 -0.55 7.80 -8.57
C ARG A 77 0.15 6.59 -7.96
N LEU A 78 -0.38 6.03 -6.86
CA LEU A 78 0.32 4.98 -6.11
C LEU A 78 0.58 3.73 -6.98
N ALA A 79 -0.43 3.30 -7.75
CA ALA A 79 -0.30 2.13 -8.60
C ALA A 79 0.69 2.38 -9.75
N ALA A 80 0.68 3.58 -10.35
CA ALA A 80 1.63 3.95 -11.40
C ALA A 80 3.07 3.96 -10.87
N LEU A 81 3.31 4.57 -9.72
CA LEU A 81 4.63 4.59 -9.08
C LEU A 81 5.14 3.18 -8.74
N LEU A 82 4.25 2.28 -8.31
CA LEU A 82 4.59 0.87 -8.11
C LEU A 82 4.91 0.16 -9.44
N ASN A 83 4.22 0.53 -10.52
CA ASN A 83 4.47 -0.01 -11.85
C ASN A 83 5.79 0.47 -12.49
N GLU A 84 6.33 1.60 -12.05
CA GLU A 84 7.60 2.15 -12.52
C GLU A 84 8.83 1.54 -11.84
N LEU A 85 8.63 0.74 -10.79
CA LEU A 85 9.73 0.07 -10.10
C LEU A 85 10.41 -0.98 -11.00
N SER A 86 11.67 -1.28 -10.69
CA SER A 86 12.37 -2.40 -11.33
C SER A 86 11.68 -3.72 -10.99
N ASP A 87 11.71 -4.70 -11.90
CA ASP A 87 11.11 -6.02 -11.66
C ASP A 87 11.61 -6.71 -10.38
N PRO A 88 12.92 -6.65 -10.03
CA PRO A 88 13.41 -7.14 -8.74
C PRO A 88 12.71 -6.49 -7.55
N ASP A 89 12.58 -5.16 -7.55
CA ASP A 89 11.97 -4.43 -6.44
C ASP A 89 10.46 -4.72 -6.36
N LYS A 90 9.77 -4.77 -7.50
CA LYS A 90 8.34 -5.15 -7.55
C LYS A 90 8.13 -6.53 -6.94
N LYS A 91 8.92 -7.53 -7.31
CA LYS A 91 8.78 -8.91 -6.79
C LYS A 91 8.91 -8.95 -5.26
N VAL A 92 9.90 -8.26 -4.71
CA VAL A 92 10.12 -8.19 -3.25
C VAL A 92 8.93 -7.51 -2.56
N ILE A 93 8.52 -6.35 -3.05
CA ILE A 93 7.42 -5.58 -2.47
C ILE A 93 6.09 -6.34 -2.58
N PHE A 94 5.82 -6.97 -3.73
CA PHE A 94 4.57 -7.67 -3.98
C PHE A 94 4.43 -8.87 -3.05
N LYS A 95 5.51 -9.63 -2.87
CA LYS A 95 5.57 -10.73 -1.91
C LYS A 95 5.31 -10.23 -0.49
N ALA A 96 6.00 -9.18 -0.05
CA ALA A 96 5.86 -8.64 1.30
C ALA A 96 4.47 -8.02 1.56
N CYS A 97 3.90 -7.35 0.56
CA CYS A 97 2.66 -6.59 0.69
C CYS A 97 1.42 -7.36 0.24
N THR A 98 1.56 -8.66 -0.07
CA THR A 98 0.46 -9.51 -0.58
C THR A 98 -0.24 -8.91 -1.81
N LEU A 99 0.56 -8.27 -2.67
CA LEU A 99 0.13 -7.74 -3.96
C LEU A 99 0.50 -8.73 -5.07
N THR A 100 -0.24 -8.63 -6.17
CA THR A 100 0.02 -9.38 -7.40
C THR A 100 -0.09 -8.42 -8.57
N GLU A 101 0.47 -8.79 -9.72
CA GLU A 101 0.35 -7.98 -10.93
C GLU A 101 -1.11 -7.75 -11.30
N ALA A 102 -1.95 -8.80 -11.24
CA ALA A 102 -3.38 -8.69 -11.46
C ALA A 102 -4.06 -7.68 -10.52
N LYS A 103 -3.68 -7.66 -9.23
CA LYS A 103 -4.19 -6.64 -8.29
C LYS A 103 -3.72 -5.25 -8.68
N LEU A 104 -2.45 -5.09 -9.06
CA LEU A 104 -1.89 -3.79 -9.46
C LEU A 104 -2.64 -3.22 -10.67
N GLN A 105 -2.93 -4.05 -11.68
CA GLN A 105 -3.70 -3.65 -12.86
C GLN A 105 -5.11 -3.14 -12.48
N VAL A 106 -5.79 -3.80 -11.54
CA VAL A 106 -7.07 -3.31 -11.01
C VAL A 106 -6.91 -1.94 -10.34
N ARG A 107 -5.78 -1.68 -9.65
CA ARG A 107 -5.53 -0.39 -8.97
C ARG A 107 -5.18 0.72 -9.95
N LEU A 108 -4.51 0.40 -11.05
CA LEU A 108 -4.24 1.34 -12.15
C LEU A 108 -5.53 1.82 -12.80
N LEU A 109 -6.52 0.92 -12.95
CA LEU A 109 -7.83 1.26 -13.51
C LEU A 109 -8.73 1.97 -12.49
N ASN A 110 -8.58 1.65 -11.19
CA ASN A 110 -9.42 2.21 -10.15
C ASN A 110 -8.66 2.38 -8.82
N SER A 111 -8.30 3.61 -8.50
CA SER A 111 -7.60 3.96 -7.26
C SER A 111 -8.45 3.79 -5.98
N ASP A 112 -9.78 3.69 -6.08
CA ASP A 112 -10.65 3.41 -4.92
C ASP A 112 -10.60 1.94 -4.49
N SER A 113 -10.07 1.08 -5.34
CA SER A 113 -10.12 -0.36 -5.13
C SER A 113 -9.07 -0.87 -4.13
N TRP A 114 -8.08 -0.04 -3.77
CA TRP A 114 -7.06 -0.35 -2.75
C TRP A 114 -7.66 -0.91 -1.46
N GLN A 115 -7.09 -2.00 -0.93
CA GLN A 115 -7.48 -2.51 0.39
C GLN A 115 -6.65 -1.86 1.50
N PRO A 116 -7.23 -1.58 2.68
CA PRO A 116 -6.50 -0.99 3.79
C PRO A 116 -5.24 -1.78 4.18
N GLN A 117 -5.34 -3.11 4.24
CA GLN A 117 -4.20 -3.96 4.62
C GLN A 117 -3.06 -3.90 3.61
N GLU A 118 -3.36 -3.72 2.31
CA GLU A 118 -2.34 -3.56 1.27
C GLU A 118 -1.56 -2.26 1.49
N LEU A 119 -2.27 -1.17 1.77
CA LEU A 119 -1.67 0.15 2.03
C LEU A 119 -0.84 0.18 3.31
N GLU A 120 -1.33 -0.45 4.38
CA GLU A 120 -0.59 -0.54 5.66
C GLU A 120 0.72 -1.31 5.48
N LYS A 121 0.68 -2.47 4.81
CA LYS A 121 1.88 -3.26 4.52
C LYS A 121 2.87 -2.49 3.65
N LEU A 122 2.40 -1.81 2.60
CA LEU A 122 3.24 -0.97 1.75
C LEU A 122 3.92 0.14 2.56
N ASN A 123 3.17 0.84 3.42
CA ASN A 123 3.72 1.93 4.24
C ASN A 123 4.73 1.43 5.26
N ALA A 124 4.43 0.32 5.95
CA ALA A 124 5.37 -0.32 6.87
C ALA A 124 6.65 -0.75 6.16
N TRP A 125 6.52 -1.43 5.02
CA TRP A 125 7.66 -1.89 4.22
C TRP A 125 8.52 -0.71 3.76
N CYS A 126 7.91 0.33 3.18
CA CYS A 126 8.62 1.52 2.71
C CYS A 126 9.39 2.22 3.83
N ARG A 127 8.77 2.39 5.01
CA ARG A 127 9.42 3.01 6.18
C ARG A 127 10.65 2.24 6.63
N GLN A 128 10.53 0.92 6.73
CA GLN A 128 11.62 0.05 7.16
C GLN A 128 12.79 0.07 6.17
N HIS A 129 12.50 0.05 4.86
CA HIS A 129 13.52 -0.14 3.82
C HIS A 129 14.12 1.19 3.31
N LEU A 130 13.42 2.31 3.43
CA LEU A 130 14.03 3.63 3.19
C LEU A 130 14.97 4.03 4.33
N ALA A 131 14.62 3.71 5.59
CA ALA A 131 15.49 3.98 6.74
C ALA A 131 16.79 3.14 6.75
N SER A 132 16.75 1.94 6.16
CA SER A 132 17.93 1.06 6.04
C SER A 132 18.77 1.30 4.79
N GLY A 133 18.42 2.28 3.95
CA GLY A 133 19.15 2.59 2.72
C GLY A 133 19.07 1.45 1.70
N PHE A 134 17.88 0.88 1.48
CA PHE A 134 17.65 -0.21 0.53
C PHE A 134 18.21 0.12 -0.85
N LYS A 135 19.40 -0.42 -1.12
CA LYS A 135 20.00 -0.55 -2.44
C LYS A 135 19.42 -1.85 -3.00
N GLY A 136 18.56 -1.74 -4.02
CA GLY A 136 17.88 -2.87 -4.65
C GLY A 136 18.81 -4.07 -4.84
N VAL A 137 18.25 -5.27 -4.71
CA VAL A 137 18.89 -6.60 -4.73
C VAL A 137 20.27 -6.61 -5.39
N HIS A 138 21.32 -6.44 -4.58
CA HIS A 138 22.70 -6.75 -4.95
C HIS A 138 23.36 -7.75 -3.99
N LEU A 139 22.57 -8.55 -3.27
CA LEU A 139 23.08 -9.39 -2.19
C LEU A 139 22.72 -10.89 -2.21
N GLU A 140 21.97 -11.41 -3.19
CA GLU A 140 21.73 -12.87 -3.23
C GLU A 140 22.05 -13.58 -4.56
N ILE A 141 22.37 -12.88 -5.66
CA ILE A 141 22.74 -13.55 -6.92
C ILE A 141 24.25 -13.87 -7.00
N VAL A 142 25.10 -13.15 -6.25
CA VAL A 142 26.56 -13.38 -6.30
C VAL A 142 26.99 -14.64 -5.51
N LYS A 143 26.20 -15.10 -4.53
CA LYS A 143 26.50 -16.36 -3.82
C LYS A 143 26.10 -17.62 -4.59
N ALA A 144 25.22 -17.51 -5.59
CA ALA A 144 24.81 -18.65 -6.41
C ALA A 144 25.73 -18.90 -7.63
N ASN A 145 26.53 -17.91 -8.05
CA ASN A 145 27.43 -18.00 -9.21
C ASN A 145 28.92 -18.04 -8.85
N ALA A 146 29.27 -18.12 -7.56
CA ALA A 146 30.66 -18.26 -7.09
C ALA A 146 31.07 -19.74 -6.90
N ALA A 147 30.47 -20.67 -7.64
CA ALA A 147 31.01 -22.02 -7.79
C ALA A 147 31.99 -22.00 -8.97
N PRO A 148 33.31 -22.16 -8.75
CA PRO A 148 34.26 -22.25 -9.85
C PRO A 148 33.99 -23.53 -10.64
N SER A 149 33.79 -23.36 -11.96
CA SER A 149 33.90 -24.45 -12.91
C SER A 149 35.28 -25.07 -12.79
N MET A 150 35.38 -26.29 -12.28
CA MET A 150 36.59 -27.08 -12.47
C MET A 150 36.36 -28.03 -13.64
N GLN A 151 37.20 -27.78 -14.64
CA GLN A 151 37.34 -28.45 -15.92
C GLN A 151 37.56 -29.96 -15.74
N GLU A 152 37.01 -30.73 -16.68
CA GLU A 152 37.48 -32.08 -17.02
C GLU A 152 38.98 -32.05 -17.37
N PRO A 153 39.69 -33.17 -17.16
CA PRO A 153 40.74 -33.54 -18.09
C PRO A 153 40.46 -34.89 -18.74
N SER A 154 40.35 -34.81 -20.07
CA SER A 154 40.42 -35.90 -21.04
C SER A 154 41.66 -36.78 -20.88
N LEU A 155 41.43 -38.08 -21.13
CA LEU A 155 42.35 -39.17 -21.45
C LEU A 155 43.70 -38.78 -22.09
N ARG A 156 44.79 -39.39 -21.62
CA ARG A 156 45.91 -39.89 -22.46
C ARG A 156 46.57 -41.13 -21.83
N GLN A 157 46.58 -42.22 -22.59
CA GLN A 157 47.55 -43.32 -22.47
C GLN A 157 48.96 -42.82 -22.85
N PRO A 158 50.01 -43.53 -22.42
CA PRO A 158 50.54 -44.63 -23.24
C PRO A 158 50.57 -45.98 -22.51
#